data_AF-A0A7G7KGF1-F1
#
_entry.id   AF-A0A7G7KGF1-F1
#
_cell.length_a   1.000
_cell.length_b   1.000
_cell.length_c   1.000
_cell.angle_alpha   90.00
_cell.angle_beta   90.00
_cell.angle_gamma   90.00
#
_symmetry.space_group_name_H-M   'P 1'
#
loop_
_entity.id
_entity.type
_entity.pdbx_description
1 polymer ?
#
loop_
_entity_poly.entity_id
_entity_poly.type
_entity_poly.pdbx_seq_one_letter_code
_entity_poly.pdbx_strand_id
1 'polypeptide(L)'
;MQDCLYSNTTPKMVVLKCIGDNRFYLEKVVMPAETYWFNAPKDSRVEIWQMAMNGQLLSMRADVSEYAVTEAAREAASEAVQASHIAGQPAAA
;
A
#
# COMPACT_ATOMS: atom_id res chain seq x y z
N MET A 1 7.67 14.42 0.78
CA MET A 1 6.86 13.22 0.50
C MET A 1 7.77 12.00 0.53
N GLN A 2 7.23 10.82 0.76
CA GLN A 2 7.94 9.53 0.75
C GLN A 2 7.10 8.47 0.03
N ASP A 3 7.74 7.46 -0.53
CA ASP A 3 7.08 6.27 -1.10
C ASP A 3 6.61 5.34 0.01
N CYS A 4 5.35 4.89 -0.10
CA CYS A 4 4.71 4.02 0.88
C CYS A 4 4.03 2.83 0.20
N LEU A 5 3.97 1.72 0.94
CA LEU A 5 3.33 0.48 0.49
C LEU A 5 2.38 -0.06 1.56
N TYR A 6 1.15 -0.36 1.17
CA TYR A 6 0.18 -1.07 2.00
C TYR A 6 -0.33 -2.31 1.28
N SER A 7 -0.27 -3.47 1.93
CA SER A 7 -0.88 -4.70 1.43
C SER A 7 -2.09 -5.08 2.28
N ASN A 8 -3.25 -5.25 1.66
CA ASN A 8 -4.43 -5.73 2.34
C ASN A 8 -4.36 -7.26 2.48
N THR A 9 -3.92 -7.71 3.65
CA THR A 9 -3.84 -9.13 4.02
C THR A 9 -5.17 -9.69 4.53
N THR A 10 -6.22 -8.86 4.62
CA THR A 10 -7.55 -9.31 5.07
C THR A 10 -8.34 -9.91 3.90
N PRO A 11 -9.30 -10.81 4.16
CA PRO A 11 -10.15 -11.37 3.11
C PRO A 11 -11.26 -10.42 2.65
N LYS A 12 -11.30 -9.18 3.16
CA LYS A 12 -12.36 -8.19 2.88
C LYS A 12 -11.76 -6.93 2.27
N MET A 13 -12.58 -6.15 1.59
CA MET A 13 -12.20 -4.80 1.18
C MET A 13 -12.00 -3.92 2.42
N VAL A 14 -10.99 -3.06 2.36
CA VAL A 14 -10.74 -2.02 3.36
C VAL A 14 -10.64 -0.66 2.67
N VAL A 15 -10.82 0.41 3.43
CA VAL A 15 -10.56 1.77 2.98
C VAL A 15 -9.31 2.27 3.68
N LEU A 16 -8.26 2.54 2.92
CA LEU A 16 -7.06 3.23 3.38
C LEU A 16 -7.30 4.73 3.25
N LYS A 17 -7.08 5.47 4.34
CA LYS A 17 -7.04 6.93 4.36
C LYS A 17 -5.66 7.38 4.81
N CYS A 18 -5.01 8.26 4.06
CA CYS A 18 -3.77 8.91 4.47
C CYS A 18 -4.02 10.40 4.61
N ILE A 19 -3.80 10.91 5.83
CA ILE A 19 -4.17 12.27 6.24
C ILE A 19 -2.89 12.94 6.71
N GLY A 20 -2.49 14.02 6.05
CA GLY A 20 -1.27 14.74 6.37
C GLY A 20 -1.50 16.25 6.45
N ASP A 21 -0.44 16.97 6.78
CA ASP A 21 -0.45 18.42 6.89
C ASP A 21 -0.72 19.11 5.53
N ASN A 22 -0.94 20.42 5.57
CA ASN A 22 -1.19 21.25 4.38
C ASN A 22 -2.39 20.80 3.53
N ARG A 23 -3.43 20.23 4.18
CA ARG A 23 -4.65 19.72 3.54
C ARG A 23 -4.39 18.49 2.64
N PHE A 24 -3.34 17.71 2.93
CA PHE A 24 -3.11 16.45 2.24
C PHE A 24 -4.13 15.40 2.70
N TYR A 25 -4.86 14.84 1.73
CA TYR A 25 -5.79 13.75 1.95
C TYR A 25 -5.75 12.78 0.77
N LEU A 26 -5.58 11.50 1.07
CA LEU A 26 -5.64 10.41 0.11
C LEU A 26 -6.59 9.34 0.64
N GLU A 27 -7.48 8.83 -0.20
CA GLU A 27 -8.39 7.74 0.13
C GLU A 27 -8.42 6.72 -1.01
N LYS A 28 -8.33 5.43 -0.66
CA LYS A 28 -8.41 4.31 -1.61
C LYS A 28 -9.12 3.13 -0.98
N VAL A 29 -10.06 2.55 -1.73
CA VAL A 29 -10.56 1.19 -1.45
C VAL A 29 -9.48 0.20 -1.88
N VAL A 30 -9.00 -0.63 -0.95
CA VAL A 30 -7.98 -1.66 -1.21
C VAL A 30 -8.66 -3.02 -1.15
N MET A 31 -8.62 -3.75 -2.28
CA MET A 31 -9.23 -5.07 -2.45
C MET A 31 -8.48 -6.13 -1.63
N PRO A 32 -9.09 -7.29 -1.32
CA PRO A 32 -8.37 -8.41 -0.72
C PRO A 32 -7.14 -8.78 -1.56
N ALA A 33 -5.99 -8.99 -0.91
CA ALA A 33 -4.70 -9.29 -1.53
C ALA A 33 -4.14 -8.22 -2.49
N GLU A 34 -4.75 -7.02 -2.58
CA GLU A 34 -4.17 -5.89 -3.30
C GLU A 34 -3.03 -5.27 -2.50
N THR A 35 -1.93 -4.97 -3.20
CA THR A 35 -0.86 -4.10 -2.72
C THR A 35 -1.01 -2.73 -3.37
N TYR A 36 -1.07 -1.69 -2.55
CA TYR A 36 -1.26 -0.32 -2.97
C TYR A 36 -0.01 0.51 -2.69
N TRP A 37 0.57 1.06 -3.75
CA TRP A 37 1.67 2.02 -3.69
C TRP A 37 1.14 3.44 -3.67
N PHE A 38 1.62 4.27 -2.76
CA PHE A 38 1.21 5.67 -2.66
C PHE A 38 2.34 6.57 -2.15
N ASN A 39 2.19 7.87 -2.39
CA ASN A 39 3.08 8.90 -1.84
C ASN A 39 2.38 9.72 -0.77
N ALA A 40 3.09 10.03 0.31
CA ALA A 40 2.55 10.83 1.40
C ALA A 40 3.60 11.77 2.03
N PRO A 41 3.20 12.92 2.60
CA PRO A 41 4.02 13.70 3.53
C PRO A 41 4.51 12.84 4.72
N LYS A 42 5.70 13.10 5.26
CA LYS A 42 6.37 12.23 6.26
C LYS A 42 5.66 12.20 7.63
N ASP A 43 4.89 13.23 7.90
CA ASP A 43 4.10 13.51 9.09
C ASP A 43 2.63 13.05 8.94
N SER A 44 2.29 12.34 7.86
CA SER A 44 0.94 11.84 7.66
C SER A 44 0.61 10.67 8.58
N ARG A 45 -0.68 10.53 8.91
CA ARG A 45 -1.25 9.35 9.54
C ARG A 45 -1.96 8.50 8.51
N VAL A 46 -1.82 7.18 8.62
CA VAL A 46 -2.62 6.21 7.87
C VAL A 46 -3.71 5.63 8.78
N GLU A 47 -4.92 5.53 8.25
CA GLU A 47 -6.05 4.87 8.88
C GLU A 47 -6.59 3.78 7.97
N ILE A 48 -6.83 2.58 8.53
CA ILE A 48 -7.47 1.47 7.83
C ILE A 48 -8.87 1.26 8.39
N TRP A 49 -9.86 1.39 7.51
CA TRP A 49 -11.27 1.27 7.83
C TRP A 49 -11.85 0.01 7.20
N GLN A 50 -12.51 -0.81 8.00
CA GLN A 50 -13.19 -2.02 7.54
C GLN A 50 -14.68 -1.75 7.35
N MET A 51 -15.27 -2.45 6.38
CA MET A 51 -16.73 -2.48 6.22
C MET A 51 -17.36 -3.37 7.28
N ALA A 52 -18.29 -2.81 8.06
CA ALA A 52 -19.05 -3.48 9.10
C ALA A 52 -20.56 -3.37 8.81
N MET A 53 -21.38 -4.18 9.48
CA MET A 53 -22.83 -4.20 9.28
C MET A 53 -23.51 -2.84 9.55
N ASN A 54 -22.89 -2.00 10.38
CA ASN A 54 -23.39 -0.68 10.78
C ASN A 54 -22.59 0.49 10.18
N GLY A 55 -21.81 0.25 9.11
CA GLY A 55 -21.04 1.29 8.42
C GLY A 55 -19.56 0.98 8.35
N GLN A 56 -18.72 1.98 8.64
CA GLN A 56 -17.26 1.83 8.62
C GLN A 56 -16.72 1.74 10.05
N LEU A 57 -15.87 0.75 10.30
CA LEU A 57 -15.16 0.58 11.55
C LEU A 57 -13.69 0.92 11.35
N LEU A 58 -13.18 1.89 12.10
CA LEU A 58 -11.75 2.15 12.15
C LEU A 58 -11.05 0.95 12.82
N SER A 59 -10.25 0.24 12.04
CA SER A 59 -9.53 -0.94 12.53
C SER A 59 -8.14 -0.61 13.04
N MET A 60 -7.46 0.37 12.45
CA MET A 60 -6.06 0.67 12.76
C MET A 60 -5.72 2.13 12.45
N ARG A 61 -4.81 2.69 13.25
CA ARG A 61 -4.09 3.93 12.97
C ARG A 61 -2.60 3.67 13.12
N ALA A 62 -1.80 4.24 12.23
CA ALA A 62 -0.35 4.11 12.21
C ALA A 62 0.29 5.36 11.60
N ASP A 63 1.54 5.62 11.93
CA ASP A 63 2.31 6.68 11.29
C ASP A 63 2.71 6.23 9.88
N VAL A 64 2.73 7.16 8.93
CA VAL A 64 3.05 6.80 7.53
C VAL A 64 4.47 6.25 7.35
N SER A 65 5.38 6.52 8.30
CA SER A 65 6.71 5.93 8.36
C SER A 65 6.70 4.40 8.48
N GLU A 66 5.66 3.81 9.05
CA GLU A 66 5.51 2.36 9.16
C GLU A 66 5.25 1.70 7.79
N TYR A 67 4.78 2.49 6.81
CA TYR A 67 4.53 2.03 5.44
C TYR A 67 5.63 2.46 4.47
N ALA A 68 6.68 3.14 4.95
CA ALA A 68 7.74 3.66 4.10
C ALA A 68 8.46 2.51 3.37
N VAL A 69 8.59 2.64 2.05
CA VAL A 69 9.39 1.70 1.26
C VAL A 69 10.86 2.01 1.54
N THR A 70 11.58 1.02 2.07
CA THR A 70 13.04 1.10 2.21
C THR A 70 13.70 0.89 0.85
N GLU A 71 14.90 1.43 0.67
CA GLU A 71 15.69 1.21 -0.55
C GLU A 71 15.84 -0.30 -0.85
N ALA A 72 16.06 -1.12 0.18
CA ALA A 72 16.12 -2.58 0.06
C ALA A 72 14.82 -3.21 -0.47
N ALA A 73 13.65 -2.70 -0.05
CA ALA A 73 12.37 -3.18 -0.56
C ALA A 73 12.11 -2.73 -2.01
N ARG A 74 12.62 -1.55 -2.41
CA ARG A 74 12.58 -1.06 -3.80
C ARG A 74 13.43 -1.91 -4.72
N GLU A 75 14.63 -2.27 -4.29
CA GLU A 75 15.55 -3.15 -5.01
C GLU A 75 14.93 -4.54 -5.17
N ALA A 76 14.41 -5.14 -4.10
CA ALA A 76 13.75 -6.44 -4.14
C ALA A 76 12.53 -6.46 -5.09
N ALA A 77 11.73 -5.39 -5.11
CA ALA A 77 10.61 -5.27 -6.06
C ALA A 77 11.09 -5.18 -7.52
N SER A 78 12.17 -4.43 -7.77
CA SER A 78 12.78 -4.32 -9.11
C SER A 78 13.34 -5.67 -9.58
N GLU A 79 14.01 -6.42 -8.70
CA GLU A 79 14.52 -7.76 -9.01
C GLU A 79 13.39 -8.76 -9.28
N ALA A 80 12.31 -8.73 -8.49
CA ALA A 80 11.16 -9.61 -8.69
C ALA A 80 10.46 -9.36 -10.04
N VAL A 81 10.35 -8.10 -10.47
CA VAL A 81 9.81 -7.75 -11.79
C VAL A 81 10.73 -8.25 -12.90
N GLN A 82 12.04 -8.07 -12.75
CA GLN A 82 13.03 -8.53 -13.73
C GLN A 82 13.06 -10.07 -13.84
N ALA A 83 13.02 -10.79 -12.71
CA ALA A 83 12.96 -12.25 -12.68
C ALA A 83 11.68 -12.79 -13.33
N SER A 84 10.54 -12.12 -13.11
CA SER A 84 9.26 -12.48 -13.74
C SER A 84 9.26 -12.22 -15.25
N HIS A 85 9.97 -11.18 -15.71
CA HIS A 85 10.14 -10.89 -17.13
C HIS A 85 11.00 -11.94 -17.84
N ILE A 86 12.09 -12.38 -17.20
CA ILE A 86 12.99 -13.42 -17.74
C ILE A 86 12.31 -14.79 -17.76
N ALA A 87 11.58 -15.16 -16.70
CA ALA A 87 10.89 -16.45 -16.61
C ALA A 87 9.74 -16.62 -17.63
N GLY A 88 9.22 -15.52 -18.18
CA GLY A 88 8.14 -15.51 -19.17
C GLY A 88 8.60 -15.55 -20.64
N GLN A 89 9.90 -15.50 -20.94
CA GLN A 89 10.40 -15.59 -22.32
C GLN A 89 10.49 -17.06 -22.76
N PRO A 90 9.75 -17.50 -23.82
CA PRO A 90 9.96 -18.83 -24.37
C PRO A 90 11.37 -18.90 -24.96
N ALA A 91 12.10 -19.96 -24.62
CA ALA A 91 13.37 -20.29 -25.25
C ALA A 91 13.13 -20.39 -26.76
N ALA A 92 13.66 -19.43 -27.52
CA ALA A 92 13.60 -19.46 -28.98
C ALA A 92 14.26 -20.76 -29.46
N ALA A 93 13.46 -21.59 -30.13
CA ALA A 93 13.87 -22.84 -30.76
C ALA A 93 14.61 -22.57 -32.08
#